data_AF-A0A819Q653-F1
#
_entry.id   AF-A0A819Q653-F1
#
_cell.length_a   1.000
_cell.length_b   1.000
_cell.length_c   1.000
_cell.angle_alpha   90.00
_cell.angle_beta   90.00
_cell.angle_gamma   90.00
#
_symmetry.space_group_name_H-M   'P 1'
#
loop_
_entity.id
_entity.type
_entity.pdbx_description
1 polymer ?
#
loop_
_entity_poly.entity_id
_entity_poly.type
_entity_poly.pdbx_seq_one_letter_code
_entity_poly.pdbx_strand_id
1 'polypeptide(L)'
;MTQNYDDSSSSKRSSLLSLIPTQYIIAGSIILIGLLNMYKGLFRFSYGFIAGKMSTNNESQSFLIGQRKRIALVAHDNKKAELIEWVYRNRDQLLKHELHATGTTGSLIETALGIPVIRYKSGPLGGDQQLGARIADQFIDLLIFLADPLEAQPHDSDVRALTRLASVWNIPMACNLSTADFILTSPYMNSTYERIVPTFERYLKRDIKINSNP
;
A
#
# COMPACT_ATOMS: atom_id res chain seq x y z
N MET A 1 -43.60 -39.80 -42.82
CA MET A 1 -43.96 -41.15 -42.32
C MET A 1 -43.31 -41.32 -40.96
N THR A 2 -44.16 -41.34 -39.94
CA THR A 2 -43.89 -41.58 -38.52
C THR A 2 -43.73 -43.08 -38.24
N GLN A 3 -42.79 -43.44 -37.37
CA GLN A 3 -42.80 -44.62 -36.46
C GLN A 3 -41.59 -44.42 -35.52
N ASN A 4 -41.75 -43.96 -34.26
CA ASN A 4 -42.23 -44.67 -33.07
C ASN A 4 -41.68 -46.09 -32.91
N TYR A 5 -40.74 -46.21 -31.96
CA TYR A 5 -40.46 -47.45 -31.24
C TYR A 5 -40.16 -47.07 -29.77
N ASP A 6 -41.19 -47.13 -28.94
CA ASP A 6 -41.04 -47.40 -27.50
C ASP A 6 -40.81 -48.92 -27.37
N ASP A 7 -39.92 -49.37 -26.47
CA ASP A 7 -40.33 -49.66 -25.09
C ASP A 7 -39.23 -50.36 -24.28
N SER A 8 -39.15 -50.00 -23.01
CA SER A 8 -38.75 -50.80 -21.85
C SER A 8 -37.42 -51.58 -21.83
N SER A 9 -36.45 -51.08 -21.06
CA SER A 9 -35.76 -51.92 -20.07
C SER A 9 -35.26 -51.09 -18.89
N SER A 10 -36.10 -51.00 -17.87
CA SER A 10 -35.66 -50.66 -16.52
C SER A 10 -34.74 -51.76 -15.99
N SER A 11 -33.55 -51.42 -15.51
CA SER A 11 -32.92 -52.07 -14.33
C SER A 11 -31.46 -51.64 -14.17
N LYS A 12 -31.18 -51.00 -13.03
CA LYS A 12 -29.88 -50.95 -12.33
C LYS A 12 -28.76 -50.09 -12.94
N ARG A 13 -28.82 -48.79 -12.66
CA ARG A 13 -27.62 -47.98 -12.35
C ARG A 13 -27.87 -47.13 -11.11
N SER A 14 -27.85 -47.81 -9.95
CA SER A 14 -27.74 -47.19 -8.64
C SER A 14 -26.56 -47.85 -7.92
N SER A 15 -25.79 -47.04 -7.18
CA SER A 15 -24.70 -47.38 -6.27
C SER A 15 -23.30 -47.69 -6.86
N LEU A 16 -22.54 -46.64 -7.18
CA LEU A 16 -21.07 -46.65 -7.17
C LEU A 16 -20.48 -45.40 -6.47
N LEU A 17 -21.20 -44.85 -5.49
CA LEU A 17 -20.75 -43.70 -4.68
C LEU A 17 -20.74 -43.98 -3.18
N SER A 18 -20.71 -45.25 -2.78
CA SER A 18 -20.57 -45.64 -1.38
C SER A 18 -19.28 -46.42 -1.19
N LEU A 19 -18.18 -45.73 -0.84
CA LEU A 19 -17.05 -46.27 -0.06
C LEU A 19 -15.92 -45.23 0.11
N ILE A 20 -16.27 -43.97 0.46
CA ILE A 20 -15.32 -43.15 1.22
C ILE A 20 -15.69 -43.33 2.68
N PRO A 21 -14.83 -43.93 3.52
CA PRO A 21 -15.16 -44.17 4.92
C PRO A 21 -15.47 -42.83 5.61
N THR A 22 -16.59 -42.74 6.31
CA THR A 22 -17.10 -41.51 6.95
C THR A 22 -16.10 -40.86 7.91
N GLN A 23 -15.10 -41.63 8.38
CA GLN A 23 -13.98 -41.15 9.18
C GLN A 23 -13.08 -40.13 8.43
N TYR A 24 -13.00 -40.19 7.09
CA TYR A 24 -12.18 -39.28 6.29
C TYR A 24 -12.86 -37.92 6.01
N ILE A 25 -14.19 -37.88 5.98
CA ILE A 25 -14.95 -36.63 5.81
C ILE A 25 -14.84 -35.78 7.09
N ILE A 26 -14.93 -36.42 8.26
CA ILE A 26 -14.80 -35.73 9.56
C ILE A 26 -13.34 -35.30 9.81
N ALA A 27 -12.35 -36.13 9.46
CA ALA A 27 -10.94 -35.77 9.57
C ALA A 27 -10.55 -34.60 8.65
N GLY A 28 -11.07 -34.55 7.42
CA GLY A 28 -10.84 -33.44 6.48
C GLY A 28 -11.40 -32.09 6.97
N SER A 29 -12.58 -32.09 7.60
CA SER A 29 -13.17 -30.88 8.19
C SER A 29 -12.40 -30.38 9.42
N ILE A 30 -11.89 -31.30 10.26
CA ILE A 30 -11.07 -30.93 11.43
C ILE A 30 -9.71 -30.37 11.00
N ILE A 31 -9.09 -30.92 9.96
CA ILE A 31 -7.83 -30.41 9.40
C ILE A 31 -8.04 -29.02 8.76
N LEU A 32 -9.15 -28.80 8.05
CA LEU A 32 -9.46 -27.49 7.46
C LEU A 32 -9.79 -26.42 8.53
N ILE A 33 -10.52 -26.78 9.58
CA ILE A 33 -10.77 -25.90 10.74
C ILE A 33 -9.47 -25.64 11.53
N GLY A 34 -8.62 -26.66 11.68
CA GLY A 34 -7.29 -26.56 12.30
C GLY A 34 -6.37 -25.62 11.51
N LEU A 35 -6.33 -25.75 10.18
CA LEU A 35 -5.59 -24.84 9.29
C LEU A 35 -6.17 -23.42 9.35
N LEU A 36 -7.49 -23.23 9.32
CA LEU A 36 -8.12 -21.91 9.47
C LEU A 36 -7.81 -21.26 10.83
N ASN A 37 -7.81 -22.04 11.92
CA ASN A 37 -7.46 -21.54 13.26
C ASN A 37 -5.94 -21.29 13.39
N MET A 38 -5.10 -22.08 12.72
CA MET A 38 -3.65 -21.86 12.64
C MET A 38 -3.33 -20.57 11.88
N TYR A 39 -4.03 -20.28 10.77
CA TYR A 39 -3.89 -19.01 10.05
C TYR A 39 -4.45 -17.82 10.85
N LYS A 40 -5.52 -17.99 11.65
CA LYS A 40 -5.96 -16.96 12.62
C LYS A 40 -4.93 -16.71 13.72
N GLY A 41 -4.18 -17.73 14.15
CA GLY A 41 -3.06 -17.60 15.10
C GLY A 41 -1.85 -16.88 14.48
N LEU A 42 -1.53 -17.19 13.22
CA LEU A 42 -0.43 -16.55 12.48
C LEU A 42 -0.73 -15.09 12.13
N PHE A 43 -1.99 -14.74 11.87
CA PHE A 43 -2.40 -13.34 11.67
C PHE A 43 -2.38 -12.51 12.95
N ARG A 44 -2.38 -13.13 14.13
CA ARG A 44 -2.25 -12.43 15.42
C ARG A 44 -0.80 -12.13 15.80
N PHE A 45 0.19 -12.64 15.07
CA PHE A 45 1.61 -12.46 15.43
C PHE A 45 2.33 -11.37 14.63
N SER A 46 1.74 -10.82 13.56
CA SER A 46 2.35 -9.74 12.77
C SER A 46 1.74 -8.35 13.00
N TYR A 47 0.59 -8.25 13.67
CA TYR A 47 0.07 -6.96 14.16
C TYR A 47 0.26 -6.90 15.67
N GLY A 48 1.50 -6.62 16.08
CA GLY A 48 1.79 -6.10 17.40
C GLY A 48 1.11 -4.73 17.54
N PHE A 49 -0.16 -4.75 17.93
CA PHE A 49 -0.88 -3.58 18.38
C PHE A 49 -0.22 -3.12 19.67
N ILE A 50 0.79 -2.24 19.55
CA ILE A 50 1.33 -1.51 20.69
C ILE A 50 0.19 -0.59 21.13
N ALA A 51 -0.56 -1.05 22.15
CA ALA A 51 -1.44 -0.20 22.93
C ALA A 51 -0.57 0.78 23.74
N GLY A 52 -0.03 1.78 23.04
CA GLY A 52 0.54 2.96 23.64
C GLY A 52 -0.57 3.68 24.40
N LYS A 53 -0.32 3.98 25.67
CA LYS A 53 -1.20 4.73 26.56
C LYS A 53 -1.64 6.01 25.83
N MET A 54 -2.90 6.04 25.40
CA MET A 54 -3.51 7.21 24.78
C MET A 54 -3.56 8.35 25.81
N SER A 55 -2.69 9.35 25.66
CA SER A 55 -2.93 10.67 26.20
C SER A 55 -3.81 11.43 25.19
N THR A 56 -5.12 11.26 25.30
CA THR A 56 -6.08 11.92 24.39
C THR A 56 -6.22 13.40 24.75
N ASN A 57 -5.42 14.26 24.12
CA ASN A 57 -5.93 15.56 23.72
C ASN A 57 -6.70 15.31 22.41
N ASN A 58 -8.01 15.58 22.42
CA ASN A 58 -9.03 15.08 21.47
C ASN A 58 -8.92 15.61 20.02
N GLU A 59 -7.74 16.08 19.60
CA GLU A 59 -7.52 16.80 18.34
C GLU A 59 -6.41 16.21 17.46
N SER A 60 -5.60 15.26 17.97
CA SER A 60 -4.55 14.63 17.17
C SER A 60 -4.28 13.17 17.56
N GLN A 61 -3.80 12.40 16.59
CA GLN A 61 -3.37 11.00 16.72
C GLN A 61 -1.87 10.91 16.48
N SER A 62 -1.19 10.03 17.22
CA SER A 62 0.24 9.77 17.05
C SER A 62 0.48 8.49 16.25
N PHE A 63 1.43 8.55 15.32
CA PHE A 63 1.90 7.41 14.55
C PHE A 63 3.41 7.26 14.68
N LEU A 64 3.87 6.05 15.02
CA LEU A 64 5.29 5.73 15.10
C LEU A 64 5.83 5.32 13.72
N ILE A 65 6.83 6.04 13.23
CA ILE A 65 7.64 5.66 12.07
C ILE A 65 8.84 4.83 12.57
N GLY A 66 9.03 3.64 12.01
CA GLY A 66 10.12 2.73 12.36
C GLY A 66 11.51 3.22 11.90
N GLN A 67 12.57 2.55 12.36
CA GLN A 67 13.95 2.88 11.94
C GLN A 67 14.17 2.63 10.44
N ARG A 68 13.68 1.50 9.92
CA ARG A 68 13.63 1.20 8.48
C ARG A 68 12.41 1.88 7.86
N LYS A 69 12.65 2.91 7.04
CA LYS A 69 11.61 3.69 6.36
C LYS A 69 11.13 2.99 5.08
N ARG A 70 9.87 3.22 4.70
CA ARG A 70 9.30 2.92 3.38
C ARG A 70 9.22 4.21 2.58
N ILE A 71 10.15 4.37 1.64
CA ILE A 71 10.41 5.62 0.92
C ILE A 71 9.81 5.53 -0.47
N ALA A 72 8.83 6.39 -0.77
CA ALA A 72 8.31 6.58 -2.12
C ALA A 72 9.19 7.57 -2.92
N LEU A 73 9.64 7.15 -4.10
CA LEU A 73 10.48 7.91 -5.02
C LEU A 73 9.72 8.12 -6.34
N VAL A 74 9.40 9.37 -6.64
CA VAL A 74 8.64 9.79 -7.82
C VAL A 74 9.36 10.96 -8.49
N ALA A 75 9.37 11.00 -9.82
CA ALA A 75 9.90 12.12 -10.58
C ALA A 75 9.14 12.28 -11.91
N HIS A 76 8.95 13.52 -12.35
CA HIS A 76 8.60 13.82 -13.75
C HIS A 76 9.73 13.41 -14.69
N ASP A 77 9.46 13.26 -15.99
CA ASP A 77 10.43 12.74 -16.96
C ASP A 77 11.73 13.56 -16.97
N ASN A 78 11.64 14.89 -17.04
CA ASN A 78 12.80 15.79 -17.00
C ASN A 78 13.57 15.78 -15.67
N LYS A 79 12.96 15.23 -14.61
CA LYS A 79 13.55 15.14 -13.26
C LYS A 79 14.10 13.75 -12.93
N LYS A 80 13.90 12.76 -13.80
CA LYS A 80 14.37 11.39 -13.56
C LYS A 80 15.89 11.32 -13.49
N ALA A 81 16.61 11.97 -14.40
CA ALA A 81 18.08 11.95 -14.39
C ALA A 81 18.64 12.51 -13.07
N GLU A 82 18.11 13.65 -12.63
CA GLU A 82 18.44 14.31 -11.37
C GLU A 82 18.13 13.40 -10.15
N LEU A 83 16.96 12.74 -10.15
CA LEU A 83 16.62 11.76 -9.10
C LEU A 83 17.59 10.58 -9.07
N ILE A 84 17.95 10.01 -10.23
CA ILE A 84 18.83 8.84 -10.29
C ILE A 84 20.24 9.17 -9.82
N GLU A 85 20.78 10.32 -10.20
CA GLU A 85 22.07 10.79 -9.70
C GLU A 85 22.04 10.95 -8.17
N TRP A 86 20.97 11.57 -7.65
CA TRP A 86 20.78 11.72 -6.20
C TRP A 86 20.68 10.38 -5.49
N VAL A 87 19.94 9.43 -6.06
CA VAL A 87 19.79 8.07 -5.52
C VAL A 87 21.13 7.35 -5.48
N TYR A 88 21.93 7.44 -6.55
CA TYR A 88 23.25 6.80 -6.62
C TYR A 88 24.22 7.39 -5.58
N ARG A 89 24.28 8.73 -5.47
CA ARG A 89 25.12 9.43 -4.48
C ARG A 89 24.77 9.06 -3.05
N ASN A 90 23.49 8.80 -2.78
CA ASN A 90 22.96 8.51 -1.45
C ASN A 90 22.70 7.01 -1.21
N ARG A 91 23.25 6.14 -2.07
CA ARG A 91 23.02 4.68 -2.07
C ARG A 91 23.15 4.07 -0.68
N ASP A 92 24.25 4.34 0.02
CA ASP A 92 24.55 3.68 1.29
C ASP A 92 23.50 3.94 2.38
N GLN A 93 22.87 5.11 2.34
CA GLN A 93 21.77 5.43 3.25
C GLN A 93 20.44 4.86 2.76
N LEU A 94 20.15 4.94 1.46
CA LEU A 94 18.90 4.42 0.87
C LEU A 94 18.78 2.89 0.98
N LEU A 95 19.90 2.16 0.93
CA LEU A 95 19.94 0.70 1.07
C LEU A 95 19.48 0.19 2.45
N LYS A 96 19.43 1.05 3.47
CA LYS A 96 18.93 0.72 4.81
C LYS A 96 17.40 0.75 4.88
N HIS A 97 16.73 1.14 3.79
CA HIS A 97 15.31 1.42 3.73
C HIS A 97 14.62 0.57 2.65
N GLU A 98 13.29 0.59 2.64
CA GLU A 98 12.49 -0.03 1.58
C GLU A 98 12.15 1.03 0.54
N LEU A 99 12.48 0.78 -0.73
CA LEU A 99 12.24 1.72 -1.82
C LEU A 99 10.97 1.35 -2.58
N HIS A 100 10.13 2.35 -2.78
CA HIS A 100 8.88 2.30 -3.53
C HIS A 100 8.96 3.32 -4.65
N ALA A 101 8.51 3.00 -5.86
CA ALA A 101 8.58 3.95 -6.97
C ALA A 101 7.52 3.68 -8.04
N THR A 102 7.15 4.71 -8.80
CA THR A 102 6.30 4.55 -10.00
C THR A 102 7.06 3.88 -11.14
N GLY A 103 6.32 3.29 -12.09
CA GLY A 103 6.81 2.31 -13.07
C GLY A 103 8.19 2.57 -13.66
N THR A 104 8.37 3.67 -14.41
CA THR A 104 9.64 4.01 -15.09
C THR A 104 10.72 4.42 -14.09
N THR A 105 10.36 5.24 -13.10
CA THR A 105 11.28 5.70 -12.05
C THR A 105 11.90 4.53 -11.30
N GLY A 106 11.08 3.55 -10.89
CA GLY A 106 11.56 2.37 -10.19
C GLY A 106 12.51 1.53 -11.04
N SER A 107 12.21 1.33 -12.33
CA SER A 107 13.09 0.60 -13.24
C SER A 107 14.48 1.23 -13.35
N LEU A 108 14.55 2.56 -13.37
CA LEU A 108 15.81 3.29 -13.43
C LEU A 108 16.59 3.18 -12.12
N ILE A 109 15.89 3.23 -10.97
CA ILE A 109 16.50 3.06 -9.65
C ILE A 109 17.08 1.65 -9.48
N GLU A 110 16.32 0.61 -9.87
CA GLU A 110 16.81 -0.78 -9.82
C GLU A 110 18.09 -0.95 -10.63
N THR A 111 18.13 -0.35 -11.82
CA THR A 111 19.32 -0.36 -12.69
C THR A 111 20.50 0.37 -12.03
N ALA A 112 20.25 1.53 -11.42
CA ALA A 112 21.30 2.34 -10.81
C ALA A 112 21.87 1.74 -9.52
N LEU A 113 21.04 1.09 -8.70
CA LEU A 113 21.44 0.58 -7.39
C LEU A 113 21.75 -0.92 -7.36
N GLY A 114 21.24 -1.68 -8.33
CA GLY A 114 21.34 -3.15 -8.36
C GLY A 114 20.52 -3.85 -7.28
N ILE A 115 19.47 -3.21 -6.76
CA ILE A 115 18.58 -3.76 -5.73
C ILE A 115 17.11 -3.70 -6.17
N PRO A 116 16.25 -4.61 -5.67
CA PRO A 116 14.84 -4.58 -5.99
C PRO A 116 14.15 -3.33 -5.41
N VAL A 117 13.24 -2.76 -6.20
CA VAL A 117 12.35 -1.65 -5.80
C VAL A 117 10.91 -2.12 -5.93
N ILE A 118 10.06 -1.77 -4.97
CA ILE A 118 8.63 -2.07 -5.08
C ILE A 118 8.02 -1.08 -6.08
N ARG A 119 7.68 -1.60 -7.26
CA ARG A 119 7.19 -0.81 -8.38
C ARG A 119 5.68 -0.74 -8.42
N TYR A 120 5.17 0.46 -8.66
CA TYR A 120 3.77 0.76 -8.92
C TYR A 120 3.58 0.99 -10.43
N LYS A 121 2.34 1.25 -10.85
CA LYS A 121 2.08 1.71 -12.21
C LYS A 121 2.83 3.02 -12.49
N SER A 122 2.95 3.42 -13.76
CA SER A 122 3.40 4.78 -14.06
C SER A 122 2.40 5.79 -13.46
N GLY A 123 2.89 6.96 -13.07
CA GLY A 123 2.07 8.03 -12.47
C GLY A 123 0.78 8.29 -13.27
N PRO A 124 0.89 8.62 -14.58
CA PRO A 124 -0.26 8.88 -15.45
C PRO A 124 -1.26 7.72 -15.61
N LEU A 125 -0.86 6.48 -15.29
CA LEU A 125 -1.69 5.29 -15.41
C LEU A 125 -2.24 4.79 -14.06
N GLY A 126 -2.20 5.63 -13.02
CA GLY A 126 -2.74 5.31 -11.71
C GLY A 126 -1.70 5.12 -10.61
N GLY A 127 -0.41 5.23 -10.91
CA GLY A 127 0.67 4.98 -9.96
C GLY A 127 0.68 5.95 -8.78
N ASP A 128 0.36 7.21 -9.04
CA ASP A 128 0.34 8.25 -8.02
C ASP A 128 -0.83 8.03 -7.05
N GLN A 129 -1.98 7.55 -7.54
CA GLN A 129 -3.11 7.17 -6.70
C GLN A 129 -2.80 5.91 -5.87
N GLN A 130 -2.06 4.95 -6.43
CA GLN A 130 -1.61 3.79 -5.65
C GLN A 130 -0.71 4.20 -4.49
N LEU A 131 0.25 5.10 -4.73
CA LEU A 131 1.09 5.66 -3.67
C LEU A 131 0.28 6.49 -2.67
N GLY A 132 -0.64 7.32 -3.15
CA GLY A 132 -1.54 8.11 -2.31
C GLY A 132 -2.38 7.25 -1.36
N ALA A 133 -2.92 6.13 -1.85
CA ALA A 133 -3.62 5.15 -1.03
C ALA A 133 -2.70 4.56 0.05
N ARG A 134 -1.47 4.19 -0.32
CA ARG A 134 -0.48 3.67 0.65
C ARG A 134 -0.03 4.70 1.68
N ILE A 135 0.02 5.99 1.34
CA ILE A 135 0.25 7.07 2.31
C ILE A 135 -0.92 7.13 3.29
N ALA A 136 -2.16 7.08 2.80
CA ALA A 136 -3.36 7.10 3.64
C ALA A 136 -3.48 5.88 4.55
N ASP A 137 -3.01 4.72 4.10
CA ASP A 137 -2.94 3.48 4.89
C ASP A 137 -1.75 3.46 5.87
N GLN A 138 -1.02 4.56 6.03
CA GLN A 138 0.17 4.66 6.89
C GLN A 138 1.29 3.67 6.49
N PHE A 139 1.30 3.27 5.22
CA PHE A 139 2.25 2.32 4.67
C PHE A 139 3.47 2.99 4.05
N ILE A 140 3.35 4.20 3.50
CA ILE A 140 4.52 4.99 3.06
C ILE A 140 4.89 5.96 4.17
N ASP A 141 6.17 5.98 4.53
CA ASP A 141 6.69 6.78 5.65
C ASP A 141 7.31 8.10 5.18
N LEU A 142 7.76 8.17 3.93
CA LEU A 142 8.49 9.31 3.36
C LEU A 142 8.24 9.39 1.87
N LEU A 143 8.04 10.60 1.35
CA LEU A 143 7.87 10.86 -0.08
C LEU A 143 8.97 11.78 -0.62
N ILE A 144 9.66 11.36 -1.67
CA ILE A 144 10.50 12.23 -2.50
C ILE A 144 9.82 12.31 -3.86
N PHE A 145 9.34 13.50 -4.20
CA PHE A 145 8.66 13.77 -5.46
C PHE A 145 9.30 14.95 -6.19
N LEU A 146 10.18 14.65 -7.16
CA LEU A 146 10.73 15.68 -8.03
C LEU A 146 9.76 16.00 -9.18
N ALA A 147 8.85 16.92 -8.91
CA ALA A 147 8.00 17.51 -9.94
C ALA A 147 8.79 18.57 -10.74
N ASP A 148 8.51 18.66 -12.03
CA ASP A 148 9.01 19.73 -12.90
C ASP A 148 8.22 21.01 -12.62
N PRO A 149 8.86 22.12 -12.18
CA PRO A 149 8.17 23.37 -11.88
C PRO A 149 7.90 24.25 -13.11
N LEU A 150 8.49 23.94 -14.27
CA LEU A 150 8.42 24.76 -15.47
C LEU A 150 7.52 24.16 -16.55
N GLU A 151 7.38 22.83 -16.59
CA GLU A 151 6.53 22.14 -17.55
C GLU A 151 5.26 21.60 -16.89
N ALA A 152 4.11 22.10 -17.34
CA ALA A 152 2.82 21.54 -16.97
C ALA A 152 2.69 20.10 -17.50
N GLN A 153 2.40 19.15 -16.62
CA GLN A 153 2.18 17.77 -17.01
C GLN A 153 0.68 17.48 -17.18
N PRO A 154 0.29 16.59 -18.11
CA PRO A 154 -1.11 16.16 -18.26
C PRO A 154 -1.75 15.58 -16.99
N HIS A 155 -0.91 15.20 -16.02
CA HIS A 155 -1.28 14.60 -14.74
C HIS A 155 -0.95 15.52 -13.54
N ASP A 156 -0.84 16.83 -13.72
CA ASP A 156 -0.56 17.78 -12.63
C ASP A 156 -1.62 17.75 -11.51
N SER A 157 -2.88 17.38 -11.81
CA SER A 157 -3.91 17.13 -10.80
C SER A 157 -3.47 16.05 -9.81
N ASP A 158 -2.74 15.06 -10.29
CA ASP A 158 -2.32 13.89 -9.54
C ASP A 158 -1.12 14.23 -8.65
N VAL A 159 -0.21 15.08 -9.13
CA VAL A 159 0.90 15.66 -8.36
C VAL A 159 0.38 16.40 -7.13
N ARG A 160 -0.62 17.27 -7.34
CA ARG A 160 -1.25 18.04 -6.26
C ARG A 160 -2.03 17.13 -5.31
N ALA A 161 -2.69 16.10 -5.82
CA ALA A 161 -3.41 15.15 -4.97
C ALA A 161 -2.47 14.34 -4.07
N LEU A 162 -1.35 13.87 -4.61
CA LEU A 162 -0.36 13.07 -3.87
C LEU A 162 0.34 13.89 -2.79
N THR A 163 0.85 15.08 -3.14
CA THR A 163 1.49 15.99 -2.18
C THR A 163 0.52 16.48 -1.11
N ARG A 164 -0.76 16.73 -1.45
CA ARG A 164 -1.81 17.02 -0.48
C ARG A 164 -2.01 15.86 0.50
N LEU A 165 -2.05 14.61 0.02
CA LEU A 165 -2.19 13.45 0.92
C LEU A 165 -0.98 13.31 1.86
N ALA A 166 0.24 13.54 1.35
CA ALA A 166 1.44 13.55 2.19
C ALA A 166 1.35 14.60 3.31
N SER A 167 0.88 15.81 3.01
CA SER A 167 0.65 16.87 3.99
C SER A 167 -0.46 16.54 4.99
N VAL A 168 -1.60 15.98 4.51
CA VAL A 168 -2.73 15.58 5.38
C VAL A 168 -2.29 14.55 6.41
N TRP A 169 -1.50 13.57 6.00
CA TRP A 169 -1.00 12.51 6.87
C TRP A 169 0.32 12.88 7.54
N ASN A 170 0.85 14.09 7.33
CA ASN A 170 2.08 14.58 7.95
C ASN A 170 3.27 13.61 7.83
N ILE A 171 3.51 13.08 6.63
CA ILE A 171 4.78 12.38 6.34
C ILE A 171 5.84 13.39 5.90
N PRO A 172 7.14 13.15 6.22
CA PRO A 172 8.23 13.87 5.60
C PRO A 172 8.14 13.79 4.07
N MET A 173 8.20 14.95 3.43
CA MET A 173 8.11 15.07 1.98
C MET A 173 9.18 16.02 1.45
N ALA A 174 9.86 15.62 0.38
CA ALA A 174 10.76 16.47 -0.39
C ALA A 174 10.23 16.66 -1.82
N CYS A 175 10.09 17.91 -2.25
CA CYS A 175 9.71 18.26 -3.62
C CYS A 175 10.89 18.75 -4.48
N ASN A 176 12.10 18.73 -3.91
CA ASN A 176 13.35 19.12 -4.55
C ASN A 176 14.53 18.41 -3.87
N LEU A 177 15.70 18.43 -4.51
CA LEU A 177 16.88 17.74 -3.98
C LEU A 177 17.41 18.33 -2.68
N SER A 178 17.34 19.66 -2.49
CA SER A 178 17.83 20.28 -1.25
C SER A 178 17.04 19.80 -0.04
N THR A 179 15.71 19.75 -0.14
CA THR A 179 14.87 19.17 0.92
C THR A 179 15.16 17.68 1.11
N ALA A 180 15.39 16.94 0.02
CA ALA A 180 15.74 15.52 0.09
C ALA A 180 17.06 15.28 0.83
N ASP A 181 18.09 16.10 0.61
CA ASP A 181 19.37 16.05 1.31
C ASP A 181 19.21 16.33 2.81
N PHE A 182 18.45 17.36 3.18
CA PHE A 182 18.16 17.68 4.58
C PHE A 182 17.38 16.56 5.28
N ILE A 183 16.38 15.99 4.61
CA ILE A 183 15.63 14.86 5.16
C ILE A 183 16.54 13.65 5.34
N LEU A 184 17.37 13.32 4.34
CA LEU A 184 18.18 12.10 4.37
C LEU A 184 19.31 12.16 5.41
N THR A 185 19.81 13.36 5.71
CA THR A 185 20.83 13.61 6.73
C THR A 185 20.26 13.74 8.16
N SER A 186 18.95 13.83 8.31
CA SER A 186 18.28 13.91 9.60
C SER A 186 18.59 12.67 10.46
N PRO A 187 18.83 12.84 11.78
CA PRO A 187 19.02 11.69 12.69
C PRO A 187 17.81 10.74 12.69
N TYR A 188 16.62 11.27 12.38
CA TYR A 188 15.37 10.49 12.32
C TYR A 188 15.32 9.49 11.16
N MET A 189 16.21 9.57 10.17
CA MET A 189 16.28 8.55 9.12
C MET A 189 16.68 7.18 9.67
N ASN A 190 17.58 7.16 10.66
CA ASN A 190 18.10 5.93 11.27
C ASN A 190 17.51 5.65 12.66
N SER A 191 16.62 6.49 13.17
CA SER A 191 15.89 6.26 14.42
C SER A 191 14.39 6.12 14.18
N THR A 192 13.64 5.82 15.24
CA THR A 192 12.19 5.99 15.22
C THR A 192 11.83 7.47 15.26
N TYR A 193 10.66 7.83 14.72
CA TYR A 193 10.10 9.17 14.81
C TYR A 193 8.60 9.09 15.09
N GLU A 194 8.14 9.86 16.06
CA GLU A 194 6.72 9.97 16.39
C GLU A 194 6.14 11.17 15.63
N ARG A 195 5.22 10.91 14.69
CA ARG A 195 4.51 11.98 13.97
C ARG A 195 3.11 12.17 14.53
N ILE A 196 2.71 13.44 14.62
CA ILE A 196 1.38 13.85 15.07
C ILE A 196 0.53 14.18 13.85
N VAL A 197 -0.64 13.56 13.75
CA VAL A 197 -1.59 13.74 12.64
C VAL A 197 -2.90 14.30 13.20
N PRO A 198 -3.50 15.32 12.58
CA PRO A 198 -4.79 15.85 13.02
C PRO A 198 -5.87 14.76 13.04
N THR A 199 -6.73 14.75 14.05
CA THR A 199 -7.89 13.86 14.07
C THR A 199 -9.00 14.44 13.18
N PHE A 200 -9.56 13.61 12.30
CA PHE A 200 -10.63 14.03 11.39
C PHE A 200 -12.04 13.80 11.96
N GLU A 201 -12.19 13.59 13.27
CA GLU A 201 -13.48 13.27 13.90
C GLU A 201 -14.54 14.35 13.66
N ARG A 202 -14.19 15.63 13.82
CA ARG A 202 -15.12 16.73 13.53
C ARG A 202 -15.56 16.74 12.07
N TYR A 203 -14.65 16.41 11.15
CA TYR A 203 -14.96 16.33 9.72
C TYR A 203 -15.91 15.15 9.44
N LEU A 204 -15.66 13.98 10.05
CA LEU A 204 -16.48 12.78 9.87
C LEU A 204 -17.88 12.92 10.50
N LYS A 205 -17.99 13.66 11.62
CA LYS A 205 -19.25 13.91 12.34
C LYS A 205 -19.99 15.18 11.88
N ARG A 206 -19.57 15.82 10.78
CA ARG A 206 -20.21 17.06 10.32
C ARG A 206 -21.60 16.78 9.79
N ASP A 207 -22.55 17.66 10.10
CA ASP A 207 -23.88 17.60 9.51
C ASP A 207 -23.80 17.90 8.01
N ILE A 208 -24.29 16.97 7.20
CA ILE A 208 -24.43 17.18 5.76
C ILE A 208 -25.80 17.82 5.54
N LYS A 209 -25.81 19.14 5.30
CA LYS A 209 -27.01 19.84 4.87
C LYS A 209 -27.35 19.41 3.45
N ILE A 210 -28.33 18.52 3.31
CA ILE A 210 -28.89 18.19 2.00
C ILE A 210 -29.87 19.32 1.67
N ASN A 211 -29.48 20.21 0.76
CA ASN A 211 -30.40 21.20 0.20
C ASN A 211 -31.41 20.46 -0.69
N SER A 212 -32.58 20.15 -0.14
CA SER A 212 -33.74 19.67 -0.88
C SER A 212 -34.41 20.84 -1.60
N ASN A 213 -33.78 21.37 -2.64
CA ASN A 213 -34.49 22.13 -3.67
C ASN A 213 -34.51 21.28 -4.94
N PRO A 214 -35.69 20.83 -5.39
CA PRO A 214 -35.83 20.03 -6.61
C PRO A 214 -35.44 20.80 -7.87
#